data_AF-A0A8J7P1N3-F1
#
_entry.id   AF-A0A8J7P1N3-F1
#
_cell.length_a   1.000
_cell.length_b   1.000
_cell.length_c   1.000
_cell.angle_alpha   90.00
_cell.angle_beta   90.00
_cell.angle_gamma   90.00
#
_symmetry.space_group_name_H-M   'P 1'
#
loop_
_entity.id
_entity.type
_entity.pdbx_description
1 polymer ?
#
loop_
_entity_poly.entity_id
_entity_poly.type
_entity_poly.pdbx_seq_one_letter_code
_entity_poly.pdbx_strand_id
1 'polypeptide(L)'
;MAMWWLLHLLVLSPLSLCTNPGITVRLTQKGLEYGRQIGIAVLQQKLKSVHIPDISGKESVSPVGSVEYSLSGMQVVSLGLPQSSLVLTPGSGLSLSIGNAYISIDGNWRVKYLKFIKDHGSFDLSVSELSISAVMAVSSDETGRPTVSCTSCSASVGSAKIKFHGGASWLYNLFSSFIDKALRKALQDKLCPLVTDAIAGINPHLKTLNVLAKVDQYAEIEYSMVSSPVITKDYIDLNLKGEFYNIGKHQEPPFPAPGFSMPAQANSMLYFGVSQFTPNSAGFVYSTTGVLSINVTDNMIPKTSPLRLSTKTFGAFIPEIAKRYPGLQMELLVKSTKQPFVTFQTNNMTLQAVGSITAYAIQPNSTLTPLFVLGLDASVSGNVYVSGVKVAGSLSLNR
;
A
#
# COMPACT_ATOMS: atom_id res chain seq x y z
N MET A 1 45.85 -11.87 -29.21
CA MET A 1 44.65 -11.04 -29.47
C MET A 1 43.38 -11.64 -28.85
N ALA A 2 43.41 -12.02 -27.56
CA ALA A 2 42.23 -12.58 -26.88
C ALA A 2 42.05 -12.09 -25.43
N MET A 3 42.89 -11.14 -24.98
CA MET A 3 42.92 -10.66 -23.59
C MET A 3 42.44 -9.20 -23.44
N TRP A 4 41.95 -8.58 -24.52
CA TRP A 4 41.42 -7.20 -24.51
C TRP A 4 39.89 -7.13 -24.62
N TRP A 5 39.21 -8.26 -24.86
CA TRP A 5 37.75 -8.32 -24.98
C TRP A 5 37.05 -8.63 -23.65
N LEU A 6 37.77 -9.13 -22.64
CA LEU A 6 37.22 -9.45 -21.33
C LEU A 6 37.18 -8.26 -20.35
N LEU A 7 37.91 -7.17 -20.65
CA LEU A 7 37.96 -5.97 -19.80
C LEU A 7 36.88 -4.93 -20.12
N HIS A 8 36.16 -5.06 -21.24
CA HIS A 8 35.07 -4.16 -21.60
C HIS A 8 33.66 -4.67 -21.19
N LEU A 9 33.55 -5.86 -20.59
CA LEU A 9 32.27 -6.42 -20.15
C LEU A 9 32.00 -6.27 -18.64
N LEU A 10 32.86 -5.54 -17.91
CA LEU A 10 32.79 -5.42 -16.45
C LEU A 10 32.37 -4.03 -15.92
N VAL A 11 31.86 -3.14 -16.78
CA VAL A 11 31.33 -1.83 -16.36
C VAL A 11 30.01 -1.53 -17.06
N LEU A 12 29.01 -2.34 -16.75
CA LEU A 12 27.59 -2.03 -16.94
C LEU A 12 26.77 -2.87 -15.96
N SER A 13 27.24 -2.97 -14.71
CA SER A 13 26.29 -3.06 -13.62
C SER A 13 25.58 -1.72 -13.59
N PRO A 14 24.24 -1.65 -13.67
CA PRO A 14 23.56 -0.44 -13.24
C PRO A 14 24.06 -0.23 -11.82
N LEU A 15 24.82 0.85 -11.60
CA LEU A 15 24.89 1.46 -10.30
C LEU A 15 23.41 1.67 -9.95
N SER A 16 22.89 0.83 -9.05
CA SER A 16 21.66 1.14 -8.36
C SER A 16 21.96 2.44 -7.65
N LEU A 17 21.70 3.57 -8.32
CA LEU A 17 21.59 4.84 -7.64
C LEU A 17 20.50 4.57 -6.61
N CYS A 18 20.91 4.44 -5.35
CA CYS A 18 19.98 4.37 -4.23
C CYS A 18 19.27 5.73 -4.20
N THR A 19 18.23 5.86 -5.01
CA THR A 19 17.39 7.06 -5.07
C THR A 19 16.66 7.13 -3.75
N ASN A 20 16.90 8.20 -2.98
CA ASN A 20 16.15 8.43 -1.76
C ASN A 20 14.65 8.53 -2.11
N PRO A 21 13.75 7.97 -1.29
CA PRO A 21 12.32 8.09 -1.54
C PRO A 21 11.86 9.54 -1.38
N GLY A 22 10.91 9.97 -2.22
CA GLY A 22 10.13 11.17 -1.97
C GLY A 22 9.05 10.94 -0.91
N ILE A 23 8.56 9.70 -0.78
CA ILE A 23 7.55 9.33 0.22
C ILE A 23 7.91 7.98 0.85
N THR A 24 7.80 7.87 2.17
CA THR A 24 7.88 6.57 2.87
C THR A 24 6.57 6.31 3.60
N VAL A 25 5.97 5.15 3.34
CA VAL A 25 4.79 4.66 4.05
C VAL A 25 5.24 3.61 5.07
N ARG A 26 5.02 3.88 6.35
CA ARG A 26 5.40 2.97 7.44
C ARG A 26 4.17 2.29 8.02
N LEU A 27 4.09 0.97 7.86
CA LEU A 27 3.09 0.11 8.49
C LEU A 27 3.67 -0.49 9.78
N THR A 28 3.03 -0.23 10.92
CA THR A 28 3.53 -0.69 12.23
C THR A 28 2.93 -2.02 12.63
N GLN A 29 3.49 -2.64 13.68
CA GLN A 29 2.90 -3.81 14.33
C GLN A 29 1.41 -3.62 14.70
N LYS A 30 1.00 -2.40 15.08
CA LYS A 30 -0.41 -2.09 15.36
C LYS A 30 -1.30 -2.17 14.13
N GLY A 31 -0.81 -1.72 12.97
CA GLY A 31 -1.51 -1.85 11.70
C GLY A 31 -1.58 -3.29 11.22
N LEU A 32 -0.52 -4.06 11.45
CA LEU A 32 -0.48 -5.50 11.15
C LEU A 32 -1.45 -6.29 12.02
N GLU A 33 -1.60 -5.93 13.29
CA GLU A 33 -2.56 -6.57 14.19
C GLU A 33 -4.01 -6.34 13.74
N TYR A 34 -4.33 -5.14 13.24
CA TYR A 34 -5.61 -4.89 12.60
C TYR A 34 -5.80 -5.74 11.33
N GLY A 35 -4.77 -5.79 10.47
CA GLY A 35 -4.75 -6.65 9.28
C GLY A 35 -4.90 -8.14 9.62
N ARG A 36 -4.30 -8.62 10.71
CA ARG A 36 -4.40 -10.00 11.20
C ARG A 36 -5.84 -10.37 11.50
N GLN A 37 -6.60 -9.50 12.19
CA GLN A 37 -8.01 -9.78 12.52
C GLN A 37 -8.85 -10.00 11.26
N ILE A 38 -8.64 -9.15 10.24
CA ILE A 38 -9.30 -9.28 8.94
C ILE A 38 -8.83 -10.56 8.23
N GLY A 39 -7.52 -10.79 8.17
CA GLY A 39 -6.92 -11.93 7.48
C GLY A 39 -7.35 -13.27 8.07
N ILE A 40 -7.48 -13.37 9.40
CA ILE A 40 -7.95 -14.58 10.08
C ILE A 40 -9.42 -14.86 9.73
N ALA A 41 -10.28 -13.85 9.67
CA ALA A 41 -11.66 -14.04 9.24
C ALA A 41 -11.75 -14.56 7.80
N VAL A 42 -10.94 -14.02 6.88
CA VAL A 42 -10.85 -14.50 5.49
C VAL A 42 -10.33 -15.95 5.43
N LEU A 43 -9.29 -16.27 6.21
CA LEU A 43 -8.74 -17.62 6.28
C LEU A 43 -9.77 -18.62 6.82
N GLN A 44 -10.54 -18.25 7.84
CA GLN A 44 -11.63 -19.08 8.37
C GLN A 44 -12.67 -19.41 7.28
N GLN A 45 -13.06 -18.44 6.45
CA GLN A 45 -14.01 -18.68 5.36
C GLN A 45 -13.43 -19.63 4.30
N LYS A 46 -12.16 -19.44 3.92
CA LYS A 46 -11.47 -20.36 2.99
C LYS A 46 -11.36 -21.78 3.54
N LEU A 47 -10.99 -21.91 4.82
CA LEU A 47 -10.89 -23.22 5.47
C LEU A 47 -12.25 -23.93 5.61
N LYS A 48 -13.35 -23.20 5.80
CA LYS A 48 -14.70 -23.81 5.78
C LYS A 48 -15.08 -24.38 4.42
N SER A 49 -14.55 -23.81 3.34
CA SER A 49 -14.80 -24.30 1.97
C SER A 49 -13.87 -25.44 1.53
N VAL A 50 -13.02 -25.96 2.43
CA VAL A 50 -12.10 -27.05 2.08
C VAL A 50 -12.86 -28.32 1.74
N HIS A 51 -12.52 -28.91 0.60
CA HIS A 51 -12.93 -30.26 0.27
C HIS A 51 -11.87 -31.25 0.78
N ILE A 52 -12.26 -32.07 1.76
CA ILE A 52 -11.42 -33.16 2.26
C ILE A 52 -11.70 -34.38 1.38
N PRO A 53 -10.68 -34.97 0.73
CA PRO A 53 -10.88 -36.08 -0.19
C PRO A 53 -11.37 -37.32 0.57
N ASP A 54 -12.17 -38.14 -0.10
CA ASP A 54 -12.60 -39.44 0.42
C ASP A 54 -11.38 -40.31 0.76
N ILE A 55 -11.44 -40.98 1.91
CA ILE A 55 -10.39 -41.86 2.42
C ILE A 55 -10.90 -43.29 2.35
N SER A 56 -10.22 -44.17 1.62
CA SER A 56 -10.60 -45.58 1.53
C SER A 56 -9.38 -46.49 1.57
N GLY A 57 -9.60 -47.75 1.96
CA GLY A 57 -8.52 -48.73 2.07
C GLY A 57 -9.01 -50.12 2.43
N LYS A 58 -8.07 -51.06 2.53
CA LYS A 58 -8.30 -52.41 3.05
C LYS A 58 -7.35 -52.67 4.20
N GLU A 59 -7.88 -53.06 5.35
CA GLU A 59 -7.07 -53.32 6.55
C GLU A 59 -7.50 -54.61 7.24
N SER A 60 -6.59 -55.20 8.01
CA SER A 60 -6.90 -56.38 8.83
C SER A 60 -7.21 -55.96 10.25
N VAL A 61 -8.44 -56.19 10.71
CA VAL A 61 -8.90 -55.82 12.06
C VAL A 61 -9.22 -57.09 12.83
N SER A 62 -8.53 -57.33 13.95
CA SER A 62 -8.82 -58.48 14.82
C SER A 62 -10.11 -58.23 15.64
N PRO A 63 -11.04 -59.19 15.75
CA PRO A 63 -11.04 -60.55 15.18
C PRO A 63 -11.78 -60.68 13.82
N VAL A 64 -12.21 -59.56 13.22
CA VAL A 64 -13.10 -59.50 12.04
C VAL A 64 -12.44 -59.95 10.73
N GLY A 65 -11.10 -59.83 10.63
CA GLY A 65 -10.33 -60.14 9.44
C GLY A 65 -10.18 -58.95 8.49
N SER A 66 -10.13 -59.20 7.18
CA SER A 66 -9.96 -58.14 6.17
C SER A 66 -11.24 -57.31 6.01
N VAL A 67 -11.10 -56.00 6.19
CA VAL A 67 -12.15 -54.99 6.11
C VAL A 67 -11.80 -54.00 5.01
N GLU A 68 -12.70 -53.81 4.04
CA GLU A 68 -12.65 -52.69 3.11
C GLU A 68 -13.45 -51.54 3.74
N TYR A 69 -12.88 -50.33 3.80
CA TYR A 69 -13.53 -49.17 4.39
C TYR A 69 -13.48 -47.96 3.45
N SER A 70 -14.46 -47.07 3.61
CA SER A 70 -14.48 -45.75 2.96
C SER A 70 -15.10 -44.70 3.88
N LEU A 71 -14.45 -43.56 4.02
CA LEU A 71 -14.96 -42.31 4.60
C LEU A 71 -15.18 -41.31 3.47
N SER A 72 -16.38 -40.75 3.41
CA SER A 72 -16.80 -39.93 2.27
C SER A 72 -17.73 -38.81 2.67
N GLY A 73 -17.85 -37.81 1.78
CA GLY A 73 -18.78 -36.69 1.96
C GLY A 73 -18.45 -35.84 3.19
N MET A 74 -17.16 -35.69 3.49
CA MET A 74 -16.67 -34.92 4.63
C MET A 74 -16.92 -33.42 4.44
N GLN A 75 -17.62 -32.80 5.39
CA GLN A 75 -17.93 -31.38 5.38
C GLN A 75 -17.53 -30.72 6.70
N VAL A 76 -16.98 -29.51 6.62
CA VAL A 76 -16.61 -28.75 7.82
C VAL A 76 -17.85 -28.15 8.45
N VAL A 77 -18.21 -28.63 9.64
CA VAL A 77 -19.34 -28.16 10.44
C VAL A 77 -18.98 -26.90 11.22
N SER A 78 -17.82 -26.92 11.88
CA SER A 78 -17.34 -25.78 12.66
C SER A 78 -15.82 -25.69 12.62
N LEU A 79 -15.30 -24.46 12.75
CA LEU A 79 -13.87 -24.20 12.73
C LEU A 79 -13.57 -22.95 13.56
N GLY A 80 -12.52 -23.02 14.37
CA GLY A 80 -12.05 -21.90 15.17
C GLY A 80 -10.53 -21.75 15.13
N LEU A 81 -10.07 -20.50 15.02
CA LEU A 81 -8.65 -20.12 15.06
C LEU A 81 -8.43 -19.19 16.27
N PRO A 82 -8.54 -19.71 17.51
CA PRO A 82 -8.65 -18.87 18.71
C PRO A 82 -7.35 -18.13 19.04
N GLN A 83 -6.20 -18.72 18.73
CA GLN A 83 -4.89 -18.11 18.96
C GLN A 83 -4.23 -17.86 17.61
N SER A 84 -3.97 -16.60 17.31
CA SER A 84 -3.18 -16.23 16.14
C SER A 84 -2.36 -14.98 16.40
N SER A 85 -1.15 -14.97 15.85
CA SER A 85 -0.22 -13.85 15.91
C SER A 85 0.38 -13.60 14.53
N LEU A 86 0.71 -12.34 14.27
CA LEU A 86 1.40 -11.91 13.06
C LEU A 86 2.55 -11.02 13.48
N VAL A 87 3.79 -11.47 13.27
CA VAL A 87 4.99 -10.80 13.81
C VAL A 87 5.95 -10.47 12.68
N LEU A 88 6.58 -9.31 12.77
CA LEU A 88 7.63 -8.92 11.84
C LEU A 88 8.96 -9.61 12.15
N THR A 89 9.57 -10.18 11.12
CA THR A 89 10.85 -10.87 11.20
C THR A 89 11.85 -10.18 10.27
N PRO A 90 12.82 -9.43 10.81
CA PRO A 90 13.84 -8.76 10.01
C PRO A 90 14.53 -9.71 9.03
N GLY A 91 14.67 -9.29 7.77
CA GLY A 91 15.28 -10.07 6.69
C GLY A 91 14.44 -11.22 6.13
N SER A 92 13.36 -11.64 6.80
CA SER A 92 12.51 -12.75 6.35
C SER A 92 11.10 -12.32 5.92
N GLY A 93 10.55 -11.28 6.54
CA GLY A 93 9.22 -10.75 6.24
C GLY A 93 8.26 -10.79 7.43
N LEU A 94 7.11 -11.42 7.25
CA LEU A 94 6.03 -11.55 8.24
C LEU A 94 5.88 -13.03 8.63
N SER A 95 5.79 -13.31 9.92
CA SER A 95 5.53 -14.65 10.46
C SER A 95 4.12 -14.72 11.02
N LEU A 96 3.25 -15.49 10.36
CA LEU A 96 1.93 -15.85 10.85
C LEU A 96 2.04 -17.14 11.67
N SER A 97 1.54 -17.11 12.90
CA SER A 97 1.39 -18.31 13.72
C SER A 97 -0.05 -18.45 14.18
N ILE A 98 -0.63 -19.62 13.99
CA ILE A 98 -1.95 -20.00 14.47
C ILE A 98 -1.76 -21.21 15.38
N GLY A 99 -2.28 -21.11 16.60
CA GLY A 99 -2.17 -22.15 17.61
C GLY A 99 -3.55 -22.60 18.09
N ASN A 100 -3.60 -23.85 18.58
CA ASN A 100 -4.78 -24.43 19.19
C ASN A 100 -6.06 -24.27 18.35
N ALA A 101 -5.92 -24.34 17.02
CA ALA A 101 -7.07 -24.34 16.14
C ALA A 101 -7.83 -25.67 16.25
N TYR A 102 -9.11 -25.62 15.93
CA TYR A 102 -9.98 -26.80 15.95
C TYR A 102 -10.90 -26.81 14.73
N ILE A 103 -11.23 -28.01 14.28
CA ILE A 103 -12.13 -28.26 13.15
C ILE A 103 -13.05 -29.41 13.54
N SER A 104 -14.36 -29.21 13.39
CA SER A 104 -15.35 -30.27 13.45
C SER A 104 -15.83 -30.59 12.05
N ILE A 105 -15.83 -31.87 11.69
CA ILE A 105 -16.22 -32.38 10.39
C ILE A 105 -17.29 -33.45 10.60
N ASP A 106 -18.32 -33.47 9.78
CA ASP A 106 -19.23 -34.61 9.68
C ASP A 106 -18.99 -35.34 8.35
N GLY A 107 -19.40 -36.60 8.28
CA GLY A 107 -19.25 -37.39 7.07
C GLY A 107 -19.93 -38.75 7.18
N ASN A 108 -19.72 -39.56 6.14
CA ASN A 108 -20.32 -40.89 6.01
C ASN A 108 -19.24 -41.96 5.98
N TRP A 109 -19.50 -43.08 6.62
CA TRP A 109 -18.64 -44.26 6.55
C TRP A 109 -19.39 -45.44 5.93
N ARG A 110 -18.64 -46.30 5.24
CA ARG A 110 -19.11 -47.57 4.72
C ARG A 110 -18.02 -48.61 4.88
N VAL A 111 -18.38 -49.82 5.29
CA VAL A 111 -17.45 -50.94 5.40
C VAL A 111 -18.00 -52.20 4.75
N LYS A 112 -17.08 -53.08 4.35
CA LYS A 112 -17.36 -54.40 3.85
C LYS A 112 -16.38 -55.41 4.43
N TYR A 113 -16.90 -56.46 5.06
CA TYR A 113 -16.08 -57.51 5.67
C TYR A 113 -16.73 -58.89 5.53
N LEU A 114 -15.94 -59.95 5.74
CA LEU A 114 -16.34 -61.35 5.54
C LEU A 114 -17.00 -61.60 4.15
N LYS A 115 -16.61 -60.85 3.13
CA LYS A 115 -17.12 -60.86 1.73
C LYS A 115 -18.60 -60.48 1.53
N PHE A 116 -19.51 -60.73 2.47
CA PHE A 116 -20.95 -60.50 2.32
C PHE A 116 -21.53 -59.43 3.25
N ILE A 117 -20.87 -59.10 4.37
CA ILE A 117 -21.40 -58.11 5.32
C ILE A 117 -21.05 -56.71 4.84
N LYS A 118 -22.07 -55.86 4.71
CA LYS A 118 -21.95 -54.44 4.38
C LYS A 118 -22.61 -53.63 5.47
N ASP A 119 -21.92 -52.62 5.95
CA ASP A 119 -22.44 -51.72 6.97
C ASP A 119 -22.13 -50.26 6.59
N HIS A 120 -22.92 -49.33 7.13
CA HIS A 120 -22.79 -47.91 6.84
C HIS A 120 -23.39 -47.05 7.95
N GLY A 121 -22.94 -45.80 8.00
CA GLY A 121 -23.48 -44.81 8.91
C GLY A 121 -22.83 -43.46 8.71
N SER A 122 -22.97 -42.60 9.71
CA SER A 122 -22.33 -41.28 9.75
C SER A 122 -21.28 -41.21 10.84
N PHE A 123 -20.41 -40.21 10.77
CA PHE A 123 -19.44 -39.94 11.83
C PHE A 123 -19.30 -38.45 12.08
N ASP A 124 -18.97 -38.11 13.32
CA ASP A 124 -18.46 -36.80 13.71
C ASP A 124 -16.97 -36.91 13.97
N LEU A 125 -16.19 -36.03 13.38
CA LEU A 125 -14.75 -35.91 13.57
C LEU A 125 -14.43 -34.58 14.24
N SER A 126 -13.77 -34.65 15.39
CA SER A 126 -13.25 -33.49 16.11
C SER A 126 -11.73 -33.47 16.02
N VAL A 127 -11.19 -32.43 15.38
CA VAL A 127 -9.76 -32.18 15.27
C VAL A 127 -9.41 -31.01 16.18
N SER A 128 -8.40 -31.18 17.02
CA SER A 128 -7.93 -30.17 17.96
C SER A 128 -6.41 -30.08 17.97
N GLU A 129 -5.88 -29.04 18.63
CA GLU A 129 -4.43 -28.79 18.70
C GLU A 129 -3.81 -28.63 17.32
N LEU A 130 -4.53 -27.98 16.40
CA LEU A 130 -4.01 -27.61 15.10
C LEU A 130 -3.08 -26.42 15.25
N SER A 131 -1.89 -26.52 14.65
CA SER A 131 -0.98 -25.39 14.52
C SER A 131 -0.59 -25.16 13.07
N ILE A 132 -0.50 -23.89 12.69
CA ILE A 132 -0.09 -23.45 11.35
C ILE A 132 0.95 -22.35 11.55
N SER A 133 2.09 -22.48 10.88
CA SER A 133 3.11 -21.45 10.81
C SER A 133 3.38 -21.13 9.35
N ALA A 134 3.32 -19.87 8.97
CA ALA A 134 3.61 -19.42 7.62
C ALA A 134 4.50 -18.17 7.64
N VAL A 135 5.51 -18.16 6.78
CA VAL A 135 6.36 -16.99 6.56
C VAL A 135 5.97 -16.35 5.24
N MET A 136 5.72 -15.06 5.25
CA MET A 136 5.38 -14.26 4.09
C MET A 136 6.49 -13.27 3.78
N ALA A 137 6.96 -13.24 2.54
CA ALA A 137 7.82 -12.17 2.07
C ALA A 137 6.97 -11.00 1.56
N VAL A 138 7.47 -9.78 1.75
CA VAL A 138 6.90 -8.55 1.18
C VAL A 138 7.93 -7.96 0.22
N SER A 139 7.54 -7.73 -1.02
CA SER A 139 8.43 -7.36 -2.13
C SER A 139 7.83 -6.31 -3.05
N SER A 140 8.63 -5.80 -3.99
CA SER A 140 8.13 -5.04 -5.13
C SER A 140 7.92 -5.93 -6.33
N ASP A 141 6.83 -5.74 -7.07
CA ASP A 141 6.76 -6.22 -8.45
C ASP A 141 7.53 -5.30 -9.42
N GLU A 142 7.59 -5.72 -10.68
CA GLU A 142 8.22 -5.01 -11.80
C GLU A 142 7.61 -3.63 -12.11
N THR A 143 6.39 -3.36 -11.62
CA THR A 143 5.72 -2.06 -11.78
C THR A 143 5.94 -1.13 -10.59
N GLY A 144 6.67 -1.58 -9.56
CA GLY A 144 6.88 -0.83 -8.33
C GLY A 144 5.76 -0.98 -7.31
N ARG A 145 4.84 -1.95 -7.44
CA ARG A 145 3.75 -2.20 -6.47
C ARG A 145 4.15 -3.22 -5.41
N PRO A 146 3.64 -3.09 -4.18
CA PRO A 146 3.89 -4.08 -3.14
C PRO A 146 3.23 -5.41 -3.50
N THR A 147 3.92 -6.50 -3.19
CA THR A 147 3.45 -7.87 -3.36
C THR A 147 3.77 -8.67 -2.10
N VAL A 148 2.96 -9.69 -1.85
CA VAL A 148 3.15 -10.65 -0.77
C VAL A 148 3.19 -12.07 -1.32
N SER A 149 4.08 -12.90 -0.78
CA SER A 149 4.20 -14.30 -1.18
C SER A 149 4.45 -15.17 0.05
N CYS A 150 3.95 -16.40 0.05
CA CYS A 150 4.25 -17.37 1.10
C CYS A 150 5.57 -18.07 0.78
N THR A 151 6.60 -17.87 1.59
CA THR A 151 7.93 -18.48 1.38
C THR A 151 8.03 -19.83 2.04
N SER A 152 7.35 -20.03 3.17
CA SER A 152 7.24 -21.32 3.83
C SER A 152 5.91 -21.44 4.55
N CYS A 153 5.42 -22.67 4.65
CA CYS A 153 4.27 -23.01 5.48
C CYS A 153 4.49 -24.40 6.08
N SER A 154 4.14 -24.54 7.36
CA SER A 154 4.03 -25.83 8.04
C SER A 154 2.71 -25.91 8.80
N ALA A 155 2.16 -27.12 8.88
CA ALA A 155 0.95 -27.38 9.63
C ALA A 155 1.07 -28.71 10.40
N SER A 156 0.55 -28.73 11.63
CA SER A 156 0.51 -29.93 12.46
C SER A 156 -0.86 -30.14 13.10
N VAL A 157 -1.17 -31.42 13.36
CA VAL A 157 -2.44 -31.86 13.95
C VAL A 157 -2.14 -32.68 15.19
N GLY A 158 -2.39 -32.11 16.37
CA GLY A 158 -2.11 -32.75 17.66
C GLY A 158 -3.09 -33.87 18.04
N SER A 159 -4.39 -33.70 17.79
CA SER A 159 -5.39 -34.73 18.08
C SER A 159 -6.52 -34.78 17.05
N ALA A 160 -6.95 -35.98 16.68
CA ALA A 160 -8.19 -36.21 15.94
C ALA A 160 -9.00 -37.32 16.61
N LYS A 161 -10.29 -37.05 16.87
CA LYS A 161 -11.21 -37.96 17.57
C LYS A 161 -12.45 -38.15 16.72
N ILE A 162 -12.78 -39.40 16.41
CA ILE A 162 -14.01 -39.73 15.69
C ILE A 162 -15.08 -40.28 16.64
N LYS A 163 -16.34 -40.03 16.29
CA LYS A 163 -17.50 -40.67 16.87
C LYS A 163 -18.33 -41.25 15.75
N PHE A 164 -18.46 -42.57 15.70
CA PHE A 164 -19.28 -43.25 14.71
C PHE A 164 -20.73 -43.37 15.18
N HIS A 165 -21.67 -43.23 14.24
CA HIS A 165 -23.09 -43.45 14.41
C HIS A 165 -23.54 -44.54 13.43
N GLY A 166 -24.47 -45.42 13.83
CA GLY A 166 -25.01 -46.49 12.98
C GLY A 166 -24.69 -47.93 13.41
N GLY A 167 -24.03 -48.13 14.56
CA GLY A 167 -23.61 -49.47 15.03
C GLY A 167 -22.19 -49.82 14.58
N ALA A 168 -21.63 -50.91 15.13
CA ALA A 168 -20.24 -51.37 14.98
C ALA A 168 -19.17 -50.65 15.83
N SER A 169 -19.24 -50.82 17.16
CA SER A 169 -18.20 -50.34 18.12
C SER A 169 -16.77 -50.83 17.83
N TRP A 170 -16.59 -51.90 17.08
CA TRP A 170 -15.27 -52.37 16.66
C TRP A 170 -14.59 -51.43 15.65
N LEU A 171 -15.34 -50.54 14.97
CA LEU A 171 -14.80 -49.51 14.06
C LEU A 171 -13.84 -48.54 14.76
N TYR A 172 -13.96 -48.37 16.09
CA TYR A 172 -13.02 -47.57 16.87
C TYR A 172 -11.60 -48.14 16.84
N ASN A 173 -11.44 -49.48 16.76
CA ASN A 173 -10.12 -50.13 16.66
C ASN A 173 -9.48 -49.92 15.27
N LEU A 174 -10.30 -49.89 14.21
CA LEU A 174 -9.85 -49.54 12.86
C LEU A 174 -9.45 -48.06 12.79
N PHE A 175 -10.22 -47.19 13.46
CA PHE A 175 -9.93 -45.76 13.45
C PHE A 175 -8.65 -45.39 14.22
N SER A 176 -8.50 -45.91 15.44
CA SER A 176 -7.38 -45.58 16.32
C SER A 176 -6.01 -46.04 15.80
N SER A 177 -5.98 -47.04 14.90
CA SER A 177 -4.75 -47.61 14.36
C SER A 177 -4.32 -47.01 13.01
N PHE A 178 -5.26 -46.70 12.12
CA PHE A 178 -4.93 -46.33 10.73
C PHE A 178 -5.57 -45.03 10.25
N ILE A 179 -6.86 -44.83 10.54
CA ILE A 179 -7.60 -43.70 9.99
C ILE A 179 -7.16 -42.38 10.61
N ASP A 180 -6.83 -42.36 11.91
CA ASP A 180 -6.29 -41.16 12.58
C ASP A 180 -5.06 -40.60 11.84
N LYS A 181 -4.08 -41.47 11.53
CA LYS A 181 -2.85 -41.06 10.83
C LYS A 181 -3.12 -40.59 9.40
N ALA A 182 -3.95 -41.32 8.66
CA ALA A 182 -4.30 -40.96 7.28
C ALA A 182 -5.04 -39.62 7.20
N LEU A 183 -5.98 -39.40 8.13
CA LEU A 183 -6.78 -38.20 8.23
C LEU A 183 -5.94 -36.99 8.66
N ARG A 184 -5.09 -37.14 9.68
CA ARG A 184 -4.17 -36.07 10.09
C ARG A 184 -3.28 -35.65 8.93
N LYS A 185 -2.70 -36.62 8.22
CA LYS A 185 -1.89 -36.35 7.03
C LYS A 185 -2.70 -35.62 5.95
N ALA A 186 -3.90 -36.10 5.63
CA ALA A 186 -4.76 -35.46 4.63
C ALA A 186 -5.11 -34.02 5.01
N LEU A 187 -5.37 -33.73 6.28
CA LEU A 187 -5.60 -32.38 6.77
C LEU A 187 -4.33 -31.52 6.65
N GLN A 188 -3.18 -32.01 7.13
CA GLN A 188 -1.91 -31.30 7.02
C GLN A 188 -1.56 -30.94 5.57
N ASP A 189 -1.74 -31.89 4.65
CA ASP A 189 -1.48 -31.72 3.22
C ASP A 189 -2.40 -30.66 2.58
N LYS A 190 -3.58 -30.38 3.16
CA LYS A 190 -4.54 -29.38 2.66
C LYS A 190 -4.41 -28.01 3.31
N LEU A 191 -3.97 -27.92 4.56
CA LEU A 191 -3.91 -26.64 5.29
C LEU A 191 -2.94 -25.64 4.65
N CYS A 192 -1.72 -26.07 4.33
CA CYS A 192 -0.71 -25.14 3.80
C CYS A 192 -1.05 -24.58 2.41
N PRO A 193 -1.49 -25.38 1.43
CA PRO A 193 -1.97 -24.85 0.16
C PRO A 193 -3.07 -23.78 0.33
N LEU A 194 -4.04 -24.01 1.23
CA LEU A 194 -5.11 -23.03 1.49
C LEU A 194 -4.59 -21.73 2.10
N VAL A 195 -3.62 -21.82 3.00
CA VAL A 195 -2.97 -20.65 3.62
C VAL A 195 -2.18 -19.88 2.56
N THR A 196 -1.37 -20.58 1.74
CA THR A 196 -0.63 -19.99 0.61
C THR A 196 -1.58 -19.29 -0.37
N ASP A 197 -2.69 -19.91 -0.73
CA ASP A 197 -3.70 -19.34 -1.63
C ASP A 197 -4.42 -18.13 -1.00
N ALA A 198 -4.65 -18.16 0.32
CA ALA A 198 -5.21 -17.02 1.03
C ALA A 198 -4.26 -15.82 1.02
N ILE A 199 -2.96 -16.06 1.23
CA ILE A 199 -1.91 -15.03 1.17
C ILE A 199 -1.80 -14.48 -0.26
N ALA A 200 -1.74 -15.35 -1.27
CA ALA A 200 -1.68 -14.94 -2.67
C ALA A 200 -2.91 -14.12 -3.09
N GLY A 201 -4.07 -14.40 -2.49
CA GLY A 201 -5.32 -13.65 -2.67
C GLY A 201 -5.26 -12.18 -2.24
N ILE A 202 -4.22 -11.75 -1.52
CA ILE A 202 -4.00 -10.33 -1.16
C ILE A 202 -3.46 -9.54 -2.36
N ASN A 203 -2.65 -10.16 -3.22
CA ASN A 203 -1.97 -9.47 -4.33
C ASN A 203 -2.92 -8.76 -5.32
N PRO A 204 -4.08 -9.32 -5.71
CA PRO A 204 -5.06 -8.60 -6.53
C PRO A 204 -5.47 -7.25 -5.94
N HIS A 205 -5.59 -7.14 -4.61
CA HIS A 205 -5.90 -5.87 -3.95
C HIS A 205 -4.70 -4.91 -3.96
N LEU A 206 -3.49 -5.40 -3.69
CA LEU A 206 -2.27 -4.58 -3.76
C LEU A 206 -2.01 -4.05 -5.18
N LYS A 207 -2.37 -4.84 -6.21
CA LYS A 207 -2.30 -4.43 -7.61
C LYS A 207 -3.21 -3.25 -7.94
N THR A 208 -4.18 -2.88 -7.11
CA THR A 208 -5.04 -1.69 -7.33
C THR A 208 -4.39 -0.36 -6.93
N LEU A 209 -3.28 -0.39 -6.16
CA LEU A 209 -2.61 0.82 -5.66
C LEU A 209 -1.98 1.62 -6.80
N ASN A 210 -2.38 2.87 -7.01
CA ASN A 210 -1.85 3.67 -8.13
C ASN A 210 -0.32 3.81 -8.07
N VAL A 211 0.36 3.41 -9.15
CA VAL A 211 1.78 3.72 -9.38
C VAL A 211 1.94 5.10 -9.99
N LEU A 212 1.03 5.50 -10.89
CA LEU A 212 0.99 6.83 -11.47
C LEU A 212 -0.42 7.37 -11.28
N ALA A 213 -0.55 8.51 -10.60
CA ALA A 213 -1.83 9.10 -10.26
C ALA A 213 -1.93 10.52 -10.81
N LYS A 214 -2.94 10.77 -11.64
CA LYS A 214 -3.24 12.12 -12.13
C LYS A 214 -3.71 13.02 -10.99
N VAL A 215 -3.10 14.20 -10.86
CA VAL A 215 -3.45 15.20 -9.84
C VAL A 215 -4.39 16.24 -10.43
N ASP A 216 -4.04 16.77 -11.59
CA ASP A 216 -4.86 17.71 -12.35
C ASP A 216 -4.58 17.61 -13.86
N GLN A 217 -4.87 18.66 -14.64
CA GLN A 217 -4.62 18.67 -16.09
C GLN A 217 -3.14 18.85 -16.48
N TYR A 218 -2.28 19.23 -15.54
CA TYR A 218 -0.86 19.52 -15.77
C TYR A 218 0.05 18.48 -15.15
N ALA A 219 -0.31 17.96 -13.98
CA ALA A 219 0.56 17.16 -13.15
C ALA A 219 -0.01 15.78 -12.81
N GLU A 220 0.89 14.81 -12.73
CA GLU A 220 0.67 13.48 -12.18
C GLU A 220 1.79 13.15 -11.19
N ILE A 221 1.57 12.21 -10.28
CA ILE A 221 2.54 11.79 -9.27
C ILE A 221 2.83 10.30 -9.37
N GLU A 222 4.11 9.94 -9.34
CA GLU A 222 4.59 8.57 -9.34
C GLU A 222 4.83 8.06 -7.89
N TYR A 223 4.23 6.92 -7.57
CA TYR A 223 4.30 6.20 -6.29
C TYR A 223 4.91 4.80 -6.44
N SER A 224 5.65 4.52 -7.51
CA SER A 224 6.42 3.28 -7.64
C SER A 224 7.41 3.13 -6.47
N MET A 225 7.60 1.91 -5.98
CA MET A 225 8.64 1.65 -4.99
C MET A 225 10.03 1.77 -5.61
N VAL A 226 10.90 2.53 -4.94
CA VAL A 226 12.29 2.75 -5.38
C VAL A 226 13.27 1.73 -4.79
N SER A 227 12.82 0.94 -3.82
CA SER A 227 13.59 -0.13 -3.18
C SER A 227 12.66 -1.23 -2.69
N SER A 228 13.23 -2.40 -2.39
CA SER A 228 12.52 -3.42 -1.60
C SER A 228 12.04 -2.84 -0.27
N PRO A 229 10.89 -3.31 0.26
CA PRO A 229 10.40 -2.93 1.58
C PRO A 229 11.44 -3.18 2.68
N VAL A 230 11.58 -2.23 3.61
CA VAL A 230 12.47 -2.38 4.76
C VAL A 230 11.67 -2.92 5.93
N ILE A 231 12.05 -4.09 6.43
CA ILE A 231 11.31 -4.80 7.48
C ILE A 231 12.16 -4.87 8.75
N THR A 232 11.66 -4.25 9.81
CA THR A 232 12.28 -4.29 11.15
C THR A 232 11.44 -5.14 12.10
N LYS A 233 11.74 -5.13 13.40
CA LYS A 233 10.91 -5.82 14.40
C LYS A 233 9.58 -5.10 14.66
N ASP A 234 9.51 -3.81 14.35
CA ASP A 234 8.43 -2.92 14.78
C ASP A 234 7.58 -2.40 13.61
N TYR A 235 8.15 -2.37 12.40
CA TYR A 235 7.49 -1.82 11.22
C TYR A 235 7.99 -2.36 9.87
N ILE A 236 7.18 -2.13 8.84
CA ILE A 236 7.52 -2.24 7.42
C ILE A 236 7.52 -0.83 6.83
N ASP A 237 8.61 -0.43 6.16
CA ASP A 237 8.67 0.80 5.37
C ASP A 237 8.59 0.46 3.87
N LEU A 238 7.63 1.09 3.20
CA LEU A 238 7.48 1.11 1.76
C LEU A 238 8.03 2.44 1.24
N ASN A 239 9.17 2.40 0.56
CA ASN A 239 9.84 3.59 0.03
C ASN A 239 9.35 3.85 -1.39
N LEU A 240 8.56 4.90 -1.56
CA LEU A 240 7.93 5.31 -2.80
C LEU A 240 8.67 6.50 -3.42
N LYS A 241 8.62 6.59 -4.75
CA LYS A 241 9.26 7.67 -5.50
C LYS A 241 8.73 9.04 -5.12
N GLY A 242 7.39 9.21 -5.08
CA GLY A 242 6.75 10.43 -4.59
C GLY A 242 7.02 11.65 -5.45
N GLU A 243 7.17 11.47 -6.75
CA GLU A 243 7.66 12.50 -7.66
C GLU A 243 6.58 12.98 -8.61
N PHE A 244 6.47 14.29 -8.80
CA PHE A 244 5.52 14.87 -9.75
C PHE A 244 6.14 14.98 -11.15
N TYR A 245 5.34 14.65 -12.15
CA TYR A 245 5.65 14.81 -13.56
C TYR A 245 4.62 15.66 -14.29
N ASN A 246 5.08 16.32 -15.33
CA ASN A 246 4.22 17.00 -16.29
C ASN A 246 3.58 15.97 -17.23
N ILE A 247 2.26 16.02 -17.35
CA ILE A 247 1.50 15.11 -18.21
C ILE A 247 1.90 15.32 -19.67
N GLY A 248 2.40 14.24 -20.30
CA GLY A 248 2.86 14.25 -21.69
C GLY A 248 4.30 14.73 -21.89
N LYS A 249 4.95 15.28 -20.85
CA LYS A 249 6.36 15.64 -20.87
C LYS A 249 7.03 15.21 -19.56
N HIS A 250 7.27 13.91 -19.45
CA HIS A 250 7.88 13.25 -18.30
C HIS A 250 9.36 13.68 -18.14
N GLN A 251 9.59 14.82 -17.52
CA GLN A 251 10.90 15.40 -17.28
C GLN A 251 11.27 15.28 -15.80
N GLU A 252 12.42 14.68 -15.53
CA GLU A 252 12.99 14.62 -14.17
C GLU A 252 13.35 16.03 -13.66
N PRO A 253 13.07 16.34 -12.39
CA PRO A 253 13.51 17.57 -11.76
C PRO A 253 15.04 17.62 -11.69
N PRO A 254 15.67 18.79 -11.86
CA PRO A 254 17.12 18.94 -11.86
C PRO A 254 17.73 18.92 -10.44
N PHE A 255 17.13 18.17 -9.51
CA PHE A 255 17.55 18.05 -8.12
C PHE A 255 17.16 16.68 -7.54
N PRO A 256 18.03 16.03 -6.76
CA PRO A 256 17.73 14.72 -6.19
C PRO A 256 16.84 14.83 -4.94
N ALA A 257 16.18 13.73 -4.58
CA ALA A 257 15.51 13.62 -3.29
C ALA A 257 16.54 13.60 -2.14
N PRO A 258 16.40 14.47 -1.12
CA PRO A 258 17.18 14.37 0.09
C PRO A 258 16.69 13.20 0.93
N GLY A 259 17.61 12.50 1.59
CA GLY A 259 17.27 11.50 2.58
C GLY A 259 16.54 12.13 3.76
N PHE A 260 15.58 11.42 4.32
CA PHE A 260 14.88 11.81 5.54
C PHE A 260 14.67 10.58 6.43
N SER A 261 14.42 10.82 7.72
CA SER A 261 14.15 9.76 8.68
C SER A 261 12.71 9.82 9.15
N MET A 262 12.11 8.64 9.28
CA MET A 262 10.81 8.46 9.89
C MET A 262 10.94 8.49 11.43
N PRO A 263 9.92 8.95 12.16
CA PRO A 263 9.94 8.99 13.61
C PRO A 263 10.15 7.58 14.20
N ALA A 264 10.94 7.49 15.27
CA ALA A 264 11.20 6.21 15.95
C ALA A 264 9.97 5.62 16.64
N GLN A 265 9.01 6.46 17.04
CA GLN A 265 7.80 6.05 17.74
C GLN A 265 6.74 5.54 16.75
N ALA A 266 6.16 4.38 17.05
CA ALA A 266 5.24 3.63 16.18
C ALA A 266 3.87 3.40 16.84
N ASN A 267 3.27 4.46 17.39
CA ASN A 267 2.02 4.42 18.18
C ASN A 267 0.74 4.36 17.31
N SER A 268 0.85 4.77 16.05
CA SER A 268 -0.21 4.71 15.04
C SER A 268 -0.07 3.48 14.16
N MET A 269 -1.15 3.07 13.49
CA MET A 269 -1.12 1.94 12.55
C MET A 269 -0.25 2.23 11.32
N LEU A 270 -0.29 3.47 10.85
CA LEU A 270 0.32 3.92 9.61
C LEU A 270 0.96 5.30 9.80
N TYR A 271 2.11 5.52 9.17
CA TYR A 271 2.74 6.83 9.06
C TYR A 271 3.09 7.12 7.61
N PHE A 272 3.00 8.40 7.24
CA PHE A 272 3.47 8.92 5.96
C PHE A 272 4.59 9.92 6.21
N GLY A 273 5.76 9.61 5.70
CA GLY A 273 6.85 10.56 5.58
C GLY A 273 6.86 11.14 4.18
N VAL A 274 6.91 12.47 4.08
CA VAL A 274 6.97 13.18 2.79
C VAL A 274 8.24 14.01 2.79
N SER A 275 9.17 13.66 1.91
CA SER A 275 10.37 14.46 1.67
C SER A 275 9.97 15.81 1.09
N GLN A 276 10.74 16.86 1.40
CA GLN A 276 10.58 18.17 0.75
C GLN A 276 10.75 18.09 -0.77
N PHE A 277 11.40 17.03 -1.28
CA PHE A 277 11.49 16.75 -2.71
C PHE A 277 10.13 16.65 -3.38
N THR A 278 9.16 15.97 -2.76
CA THR A 278 7.82 15.74 -3.30
C THR A 278 7.12 17.05 -3.68
N PRO A 279 6.88 18.01 -2.76
CA PRO A 279 6.28 19.30 -3.13
C PRO A 279 7.18 20.17 -4.03
N ASN A 280 8.51 20.04 -3.95
CA ASN A 280 9.41 20.78 -4.85
C ASN A 280 9.35 20.27 -6.30
N SER A 281 9.18 18.97 -6.52
CA SER A 281 8.94 18.41 -7.86
C SER A 281 7.61 18.91 -8.44
N ALA A 282 6.57 19.07 -7.62
CA ALA A 282 5.34 19.73 -8.05
C ALA A 282 5.59 21.19 -8.46
N GLY A 283 6.36 21.94 -7.65
CA GLY A 283 6.77 23.30 -7.97
C GLY A 283 7.51 23.41 -9.31
N PHE A 284 8.39 22.44 -9.62
CA PHE A 284 9.06 22.34 -10.91
C PHE A 284 8.09 22.11 -12.07
N VAL A 285 7.15 21.16 -11.93
CA VAL A 285 6.12 20.88 -12.96
C VAL A 285 5.24 22.10 -13.23
N TYR A 286 4.68 22.73 -12.20
CA TYR A 286 3.82 23.91 -12.39
C TYR A 286 4.60 25.13 -12.89
N SER A 287 5.88 25.28 -12.54
CA SER A 287 6.71 26.35 -13.07
C SER A 287 7.05 26.14 -14.55
N THR A 288 7.34 24.92 -14.97
CA THR A 288 7.74 24.61 -16.36
C THR A 288 6.57 24.60 -17.34
N THR A 289 5.34 24.39 -16.84
CA THR A 289 4.10 24.55 -17.63
C THR A 289 3.70 26.02 -17.82
N GLY A 290 4.29 26.95 -17.08
CA GLY A 290 3.98 28.38 -17.16
C GLY A 290 2.64 28.77 -16.51
N VAL A 291 1.99 27.87 -15.77
CA VAL A 291 0.66 28.09 -15.19
C VAL A 291 0.69 28.91 -13.90
N LEU A 292 1.87 29.12 -13.32
CA LEU A 292 2.08 29.98 -12.15
C LEU A 292 2.05 31.47 -12.53
N SER A 293 0.95 31.90 -13.14
CA SER A 293 0.69 33.28 -13.54
C SER A 293 -0.79 33.63 -13.41
N ILE A 294 -1.07 34.87 -13.02
CA ILE A 294 -2.42 35.41 -12.89
C ILE A 294 -2.46 36.86 -13.33
N ASN A 295 -3.52 37.21 -14.05
CA ASN A 295 -3.84 38.58 -14.43
C ASN A 295 -4.81 39.16 -13.41
N VAL A 296 -4.34 40.11 -12.61
CA VAL A 296 -5.16 40.81 -11.63
C VAL A 296 -5.75 42.06 -12.27
N THR A 297 -7.07 42.06 -12.44
CA THR A 297 -7.80 43.20 -13.01
C THR A 297 -8.60 43.93 -11.92
N ASP A 298 -9.06 45.14 -12.23
CA ASP A 298 -9.77 46.00 -11.27
C ASP A 298 -11.06 45.33 -10.72
N ASN A 299 -11.69 44.43 -11.47
CA ASN A 299 -12.90 43.72 -11.04
C ASN A 299 -12.65 42.69 -9.93
N MET A 300 -11.41 42.23 -9.75
CA MET A 300 -11.01 41.28 -8.70
C MET A 300 -10.82 41.97 -7.34
N ILE A 301 -10.73 43.29 -7.34
CA ILE A 301 -10.57 44.08 -6.12
C ILE A 301 -11.95 44.34 -5.51
N PRO A 302 -12.18 44.02 -4.21
CA PRO A 302 -13.42 44.32 -3.52
C PRO A 302 -13.83 45.79 -3.66
N LYS A 303 -15.12 46.05 -3.90
CA LYS A 303 -15.65 47.42 -4.08
C LYS A 303 -15.44 48.33 -2.86
N THR A 304 -15.25 47.74 -1.69
CA THR A 304 -14.95 48.45 -0.43
C THR A 304 -13.50 48.90 -0.31
N SER A 305 -12.59 48.39 -1.15
CA SER A 305 -11.19 48.80 -1.16
C SER A 305 -11.05 50.24 -1.67
N PRO A 306 -10.30 51.11 -0.97
CA PRO A 306 -10.01 52.45 -1.47
C PRO A 306 -9.03 52.45 -2.65
N LEU A 307 -8.30 51.34 -2.85
CA LEU A 307 -7.37 51.17 -3.95
C LEU A 307 -8.09 50.53 -5.15
N ARG A 308 -8.03 51.20 -6.30
CA ARG A 308 -8.47 50.71 -7.61
C ARG A 308 -7.29 50.61 -8.57
N LEU A 309 -7.32 49.67 -9.49
CA LEU A 309 -6.34 49.55 -10.58
C LEU A 309 -6.70 50.55 -11.68
N SER A 310 -6.33 51.81 -11.46
CA SER A 310 -6.43 52.87 -12.45
C SER A 310 -5.22 53.79 -12.38
N THR A 311 -4.86 54.40 -13.49
CA THR A 311 -3.75 55.37 -13.55
C THR A 311 -4.03 56.62 -12.73
N LYS A 312 -5.31 56.94 -12.48
CA LYS A 312 -5.70 58.01 -11.55
C LYS A 312 -5.31 57.67 -10.11
N THR A 313 -5.66 56.47 -9.64
CA THR A 313 -5.31 56.01 -8.28
C THR A 313 -3.80 55.88 -8.12
N PHE A 314 -3.13 55.23 -9.08
CA PHE A 314 -1.68 55.03 -9.03
C PHE A 314 -0.90 56.33 -9.24
N GLY A 315 -1.49 57.32 -9.92
CA GLY A 315 -0.94 58.67 -10.07
C GLY A 315 -0.68 59.40 -8.76
N ALA A 316 -1.40 59.05 -7.68
CA ALA A 316 -1.13 59.58 -6.35
C ALA A 316 0.23 59.13 -5.80
N PHE A 317 0.73 57.96 -6.22
CA PHE A 317 2.02 57.41 -5.82
C PHE A 317 3.11 57.67 -6.87
N ILE A 318 2.76 57.63 -8.15
CA ILE A 318 3.68 57.80 -9.30
C ILE A 318 3.07 58.83 -10.26
N PRO A 319 3.32 60.14 -10.06
CA PRO A 319 2.66 61.21 -10.82
C PRO A 319 2.82 61.13 -12.35
N GLU A 320 3.94 60.61 -12.84
CA GLU A 320 4.19 60.44 -14.29
C GLU A 320 3.19 59.48 -14.96
N ILE A 321 2.63 58.50 -14.23
CA ILE A 321 1.62 57.59 -14.77
C ILE A 321 0.33 58.34 -15.09
N ALA A 322 -0.14 59.20 -14.18
CA ALA A 322 -1.35 59.99 -14.42
C ALA A 322 -1.16 61.05 -15.50
N LYS A 323 0.05 61.62 -15.64
CA LYS A 323 0.34 62.60 -16.70
C LYS A 323 0.37 61.97 -18.09
N ARG A 324 1.07 60.84 -18.24
CA ARG A 324 1.29 60.20 -19.55
C ARG A 324 0.10 59.32 -19.99
N TYR A 325 -0.61 58.73 -19.03
CA TYR A 325 -1.70 57.80 -19.27
C TYR A 325 -2.96 58.20 -18.48
N PRO A 326 -3.53 59.39 -18.71
CA PRO A 326 -4.60 59.93 -17.86
C PRO A 326 -5.90 59.09 -17.94
N GLY A 327 -6.40 58.67 -16.78
CA GLY A 327 -7.74 58.06 -16.64
C GLY A 327 -7.90 56.63 -17.16
N LEU A 328 -6.82 55.93 -17.51
CA LEU A 328 -6.87 54.55 -17.98
C LEU A 328 -7.03 53.54 -16.85
N GLN A 329 -7.66 52.40 -17.15
CA GLN A 329 -7.66 51.24 -16.28
C GLN A 329 -6.30 50.54 -16.30
N MET A 330 -5.99 49.82 -15.23
CA MET A 330 -4.77 49.05 -15.09
C MET A 330 -5.06 47.57 -14.87
N GLU A 331 -4.09 46.75 -15.26
CA GLU A 331 -4.02 45.31 -14.99
C GLU A 331 -2.62 44.97 -14.49
N LEU A 332 -2.52 44.01 -13.57
CA LEU A 332 -1.25 43.51 -13.06
C LEU A 332 -1.06 42.06 -13.49
N LEU A 333 -0.03 41.80 -14.29
CA LEU A 333 0.44 40.43 -14.57
C LEU A 333 1.36 40.00 -13.44
N VAL A 334 0.88 39.10 -12.58
CA VAL A 334 1.70 38.44 -11.56
C VAL A 334 2.16 37.11 -12.14
N LYS A 335 3.46 36.87 -12.14
CA LYS A 335 4.04 35.61 -12.64
C LYS A 335 5.21 35.17 -11.80
N SER A 336 5.32 33.87 -11.60
CA SER A 336 6.54 33.25 -11.07
C SER A 336 7.68 33.40 -12.09
N THR A 337 8.87 33.78 -11.61
CA THR A 337 10.09 33.91 -12.42
C THR A 337 11.09 32.80 -12.12
N LYS A 338 10.91 32.11 -11.00
CA LYS A 338 11.65 30.91 -10.59
C LYS A 338 10.67 29.92 -9.95
N GLN A 339 10.98 28.64 -10.06
CA GLN A 339 10.20 27.60 -9.40
C GLN A 339 10.03 27.92 -7.90
N PRO A 340 8.82 27.78 -7.34
CA PRO A 340 8.63 27.91 -5.91
C PRO A 340 9.38 26.80 -5.17
N PHE A 341 9.88 27.11 -3.99
CA PHE A 341 10.67 26.18 -3.19
C PHE A 341 10.05 25.97 -1.80
N VAL A 342 9.83 24.71 -1.43
CA VAL A 342 9.27 24.29 -0.14
C VAL A 342 10.39 23.74 0.73
N THR A 343 10.44 24.19 1.98
CA THR A 343 11.29 23.63 3.03
C THR A 343 10.45 23.14 4.19
N PHE A 344 10.86 22.01 4.76
CA PHE A 344 10.28 21.48 5.98
C PHE A 344 11.22 21.71 7.17
N GLN A 345 10.65 22.25 8.23
CA GLN A 345 11.27 22.41 9.54
C GLN A 345 10.34 21.82 10.60
N THR A 346 10.84 21.62 11.82
CA THR A 346 10.02 21.15 12.92
C THR A 346 8.82 22.09 13.11
N ASN A 347 7.61 21.55 12.98
CA ASN A 347 6.32 22.26 13.10
C ASN A 347 6.09 23.42 12.12
N ASN A 348 6.87 23.52 11.04
CA ASN A 348 6.70 24.59 10.07
C ASN A 348 7.05 24.12 8.65
N MET A 349 6.19 24.43 7.69
CA MET A 349 6.50 24.35 6.26
C MET A 349 6.64 25.78 5.75
N THR A 350 7.74 26.08 5.05
CA THR A 350 7.91 27.39 4.40
C THR A 350 7.90 27.22 2.88
N LEU A 351 7.08 28.03 2.21
CA LEU A 351 7.06 28.19 0.76
C LEU A 351 7.71 29.53 0.41
N GLN A 352 8.77 29.47 -0.39
CA GLN A 352 9.41 30.64 -0.98
C GLN A 352 8.99 30.75 -2.45
N ALA A 353 8.45 31.91 -2.82
CA ALA A 353 8.01 32.20 -4.18
C ALA A 353 8.67 33.48 -4.67
N VAL A 354 9.38 33.37 -5.80
CA VAL A 354 10.01 34.51 -6.47
C VAL A 354 9.30 34.75 -7.79
N GLY A 355 8.93 36.00 -8.03
CA GLY A 355 8.12 36.39 -9.17
C GLY A 355 8.34 37.83 -9.60
N SER A 356 7.47 38.25 -10.49
CA SER A 356 7.39 39.64 -10.94
C SER A 356 5.94 40.07 -11.04
N ILE A 357 5.70 41.34 -10.79
CA ILE A 357 4.43 42.01 -11.03
C ILE A 357 4.67 43.05 -12.12
N THR A 358 4.10 42.84 -13.29
CA THR A 358 4.15 43.83 -14.38
C THR A 358 2.83 44.60 -14.41
N ALA A 359 2.90 45.91 -14.22
CA ALA A 359 1.74 46.78 -14.31
C ALA A 359 1.56 47.29 -15.74
N TYR A 360 0.34 47.18 -16.26
CA TYR A 360 -0.03 47.68 -17.58
C TYR A 360 -1.12 48.75 -17.46
N ALA A 361 -1.07 49.75 -18.33
CA ALA A 361 -2.24 50.58 -18.66
C ALA A 361 -2.98 49.96 -19.85
N ILE A 362 -4.30 49.86 -19.72
CA ILE A 362 -5.17 49.35 -20.77
C ILE A 362 -5.59 50.53 -21.66
N GLN A 363 -5.10 50.54 -22.90
CA GLN A 363 -5.44 51.56 -23.88
C GLN A 363 -6.90 51.40 -24.38
N PRO A 364 -7.52 52.44 -24.98
CA PRO A 364 -8.88 52.34 -25.54
C PRO A 364 -9.05 51.25 -26.61
N ASN A 365 -7.97 50.87 -27.30
CA ASN A 365 -7.94 49.78 -28.27
C ASN A 365 -7.58 48.41 -27.63
N SER A 366 -7.66 48.30 -26.30
CA SER A 366 -7.31 47.11 -25.50
C SER A 366 -5.82 46.71 -25.53
N THR A 367 -4.94 47.54 -26.09
CA THR A 367 -3.50 47.28 -26.06
C THR A 367 -2.94 47.53 -24.66
N LEU A 368 -2.13 46.60 -24.16
CA LEU A 368 -1.47 46.72 -22.86
C LEU A 368 -0.16 47.49 -23.01
N THR A 369 -0.08 48.67 -22.40
CA THR A 369 1.15 49.46 -22.35
C THR A 369 1.87 49.23 -21.01
N PRO A 370 3.09 48.68 -20.99
CA PRO A 370 3.80 48.42 -19.74
C PRO A 370 4.17 49.74 -19.04
N LEU A 371 3.92 49.80 -17.73
CA LEU A 371 4.18 50.98 -16.90
C LEU A 371 5.44 50.79 -16.07
N PHE A 372 5.49 49.70 -15.29
CA PHE A 372 6.62 49.35 -14.43
C PHE A 372 6.60 47.85 -14.10
N VAL A 373 7.73 47.35 -13.63
CA VAL A 373 7.90 45.97 -13.16
C VAL A 373 8.40 45.99 -11.72
N LEU A 374 7.76 45.22 -10.85
CA LEU A 374 8.21 44.98 -9.49
C LEU A 374 8.73 43.55 -9.35
N GLY A 375 9.83 43.37 -8.62
CA GLY A 375 10.24 42.06 -8.14
C GLY A 375 9.37 41.65 -6.95
N LEU A 376 8.92 40.40 -6.94
CA LEU A 376 8.20 39.80 -5.83
C LEU A 376 9.09 38.73 -5.19
N ASP A 377 9.35 38.86 -3.91
CA ASP A 377 9.94 37.82 -3.07
C ASP A 377 9.00 37.59 -1.88
N ALA A 378 8.33 36.44 -1.88
CA ALA A 378 7.31 36.11 -0.90
C ALA A 378 7.71 34.84 -0.14
N SER A 379 7.70 34.94 1.18
CA SER A 379 7.88 33.82 2.10
C SER A 379 6.57 33.59 2.85
N VAL A 380 6.08 32.36 2.82
CA VAL A 380 4.75 32.00 3.33
C VAL A 380 4.91 30.75 4.20
N SER A 381 4.46 30.81 5.44
CA SER A 381 4.37 29.62 6.30
C SER A 381 3.09 28.86 5.99
N GLY A 382 3.14 27.54 6.12
CA GLY A 382 1.99 26.70 5.91
C GLY A 382 1.91 25.53 6.87
N ASN A 383 0.70 25.00 6.97
CA ASN A 383 0.40 23.77 7.68
C ASN A 383 -0.05 22.71 6.68
N VAL A 384 0.41 21.48 6.89
CA VAL A 384 0.01 20.31 6.11
C VAL A 384 -0.94 19.48 6.96
N TYR A 385 -2.03 19.02 6.37
CA TYR A 385 -3.02 18.19 7.04
C TYR A 385 -3.63 17.17 6.07
N VAL A 386 -4.35 16.19 6.60
CA VAL A 386 -5.05 15.18 5.80
C VAL A 386 -6.53 15.53 5.76
N SER A 387 -7.11 15.52 4.55
CA SER A 387 -8.54 15.72 4.33
C SER A 387 -9.08 14.57 3.48
N GLY A 388 -9.89 13.70 4.09
CA GLY A 388 -10.30 12.43 3.48
C GLY A 388 -9.08 11.56 3.15
N VAL A 389 -8.90 11.23 1.87
CA VAL A 389 -7.76 10.45 1.35
C VAL A 389 -6.70 11.32 0.66
N LYS A 390 -6.72 12.64 0.88
CA LYS A 390 -5.80 13.60 0.25
C LYS A 390 -4.96 14.32 1.29
N VAL A 391 -3.72 14.65 0.91
CA VAL A 391 -2.90 15.62 1.64
C VAL A 391 -3.30 17.02 1.17
N ALA A 392 -3.56 17.90 2.12
CA ALA A 392 -3.94 19.29 1.90
C ALA A 392 -2.97 20.23 2.63
N GLY A 393 -2.91 21.48 2.17
CA GLY A 393 -2.10 22.52 2.77
C GLY A 393 -2.90 23.80 2.96
N SER A 394 -2.60 24.54 4.02
CA SER A 394 -3.05 25.92 4.21
C SER A 394 -1.82 26.83 4.25
N LEU A 395 -1.85 27.93 3.52
CA LEU A 395 -0.76 28.89 3.42
C LEU A 395 -1.17 30.21 4.09
N SER A 396 -0.25 30.79 4.86
CA SER A 396 -0.40 32.07 5.55
C SER A 396 0.86 32.90 5.30
N LEU A 397 0.69 34.11 4.77
CA LEU A 397 1.83 34.98 4.50
C LEU A 397 2.59 35.24 5.80
N ASN A 398 3.92 35.12 5.76
CA ASN A 398 4.73 35.51 6.91
C ASN A 398 4.57 37.01 7.12
N ARG A 399 4.28 37.40 8.37
CA ARG A 399 4.10 38.80 8.76
C ARG A 399 5.44 39.53 8.83
#